data_AF-A0A1Y3BMS1-F1
#
_entry.id   AF-A0A1Y3BMS1-F1
#
_cell.length_a   1.000
_cell.length_b   1.000
_cell.length_c   1.000
_cell.angle_alpha   90.00
_cell.angle_beta   90.00
_cell.angle_gamma   90.00
#
_symmetry.space_group_name_H-M   'P 1'
#
loop_
_entity.id
_entity.type
_entity.pdbx_description
1 polymer ?
#
loop_
_entity_poly.entity_id
_entity_poly.type
_entity_poly.pdbx_seq_one_letter_code
_entity_poly.pdbx_strand_id
1 'polypeptide(L)' 'MKVGGKRSIMIPSNMGYGKRRMGPIPANSELNFEVELVSVT' A
#
# COMPACT_ATOMS: atom_id res chain seq x y z
N MET A 1 -11.83 2.08 -10.12
CA MET A 1 -11.96 0.61 -10.22
C MET A 1 -13.44 0.26 -10.20
N LYS A 2 -13.87 -0.87 -10.77
CA LYS A 2 -15.21 -1.39 -10.52
C LYS A 2 -15.22 -2.12 -9.17
N VAL A 3 -16.35 -2.11 -8.48
CA VAL A 3 -16.57 -2.90 -7.25
C VAL A 3 -16.28 -4.37 -7.57
N GLY A 4 -15.53 -5.05 -6.68
CA GLY A 4 -14.98 -6.40 -6.87
C GLY A 4 -13.62 -6.45 -7.58
N GLY A 5 -13.06 -5.31 -8.00
CA GLY A 5 -11.73 -5.27 -8.61
C GLY A 5 -10.60 -5.43 -7.60
N LYS A 6 -9.67 -6.36 -7.85
CA LYS A 6 -8.40 -6.50 -7.13
C LYS A 6 -7.26 -5.86 -7.92
N ARG A 7 -6.39 -5.11 -7.24
CA ARG A 7 -5.15 -4.60 -7.84
C ARG A 7 -4.01 -4.66 -6.83
N SER A 8 -2.83 -4.97 -7.34
CA SER A 8 -1.58 -4.79 -6.60
C SER A 8 -1.06 -3.37 -6.83
N ILE A 9 -0.66 -2.71 -5.76
CA ILE A 9 -0.10 -1.37 -5.75
C ILE A 9 1.26 -1.44 -5.06
N MET A 10 2.31 -1.08 -5.80
CA MET A 10 3.65 -0.90 -5.25
C MET A 10 3.84 0.58 -4.90
N ILE A 11 4.10 0.86 -3.63
CA ILE A 11 4.37 2.19 -3.11
C ILE A 11 5.85 2.26 -2.75
N PRO A 12 6.66 3.06 -3.48
CA PRO A 12 8.05 3.26 -3.13
C PRO A 12 8.16 3.93 -1.77
N SER A 13 9.25 3.66 -1.05
CA SER A 13 9.38 4.04 0.35
C SER A 13 9.18 5.54 0.60
N ASN A 14 9.62 6.40 -0.31
CA ASN A 14 9.44 7.86 -0.24
C ASN A 14 7.97 8.31 -0.27
N MET A 15 7.07 7.54 -0.89
CA MET A 15 5.61 7.79 -0.90
C MET A 15 4.88 7.02 0.21
N GLY A 16 5.56 6.09 0.88
CA GLY A 16 5.06 5.34 2.04
C GLY A 16 5.52 5.96 3.37
N TYR A 17 6.29 5.20 4.15
CA TYR A 17 6.79 5.64 5.46
C TYR A 17 8.16 6.35 5.42
N GLY A 18 8.79 6.41 4.25
CA GLY A 18 10.08 7.08 4.04
C GLY A 18 11.13 6.58 5.01
N LYS A 19 11.84 7.52 5.64
CA LYS A 19 12.89 7.24 6.62
C LYS A 19 12.36 6.86 8.01
N ARG A 20 11.04 6.76 8.19
CA ARG A 20 10.43 6.45 9.49
C ARG A 20 10.20 4.95 9.60
N ARG A 21 10.56 4.38 10.75
CA ARG A 21 10.18 3.01 11.13
C ARG A 21 8.73 3.01 11.58
N MET A 22 7.94 2.05 11.10
CA MET A 22 6.52 1.93 11.44
C MET A 22 6.24 0.53 11.97
N GLY A 23 6.20 0.38 13.30
CA GLY A 23 6.02 -0.92 13.95
C GLY A 23 7.08 -1.94 13.49
N PRO A 24 6.68 -3.07 12.87
CA PRO A 24 7.60 -4.06 12.34
C PRO A 24 8.26 -3.65 11.02
N ILE A 25 7.77 -2.60 10.34
CA ILE A 25 8.26 -2.17 9.03
C ILE A 25 9.50 -1.27 9.20
N PRO A 26 10.66 -1.68 8.66
CA PRO A 26 11.88 -0.87 8.68
C PRO A 26 11.73 0.46 7.94
N ALA A 27 12.64 1.40 8.24
CA ALA A 27 12.76 2.61 7.45
C ALA A 27 13.21 2.28 6.01
N ASN A 28 12.76 3.08 5.05
CA ASN A 28 13.03 2.97 3.61
C ASN A 28 12.52 1.68 2.95
N SER A 29 11.58 0.96 3.57
CA SER A 29 10.96 -0.21 2.95
C SER A 29 9.94 0.17 1.85
N GLU A 30 9.96 -0.57 0.76
CA GLU A 30 8.92 -0.53 -0.27
C GLU A 30 7.69 -1.30 0.21
N LEU A 31 6.50 -0.79 -0.10
CA LEU A 31 5.24 -1.36 0.37
C LEU A 31 4.44 -1.89 -0.81
N ASN A 32 4.19 -3.19 -0.82
CA ASN A 32 3.33 -3.83 -1.82
C ASN A 32 1.99 -4.15 -1.17
N PHE A 33 0.93 -3.52 -1.67
CA PHE A 33 -0.43 -3.70 -1.19
C PHE A 33 -1.28 -4.40 -2.23
N GLU A 34 -1.99 -5.45 -1.82
CA GLU A 34 -3.10 -5.99 -2.60
C GLU A 34 -4.39 -5.34 -2.10
N VAL A 35 -5.04 -4.56 -2.96
CA VAL A 35 -6.24 -3.80 -2.63
C VAL A 35 -7.42 -4.37 -3.40
N GLU A 36 -8.47 -4.70 -2.66
CA GLU A 36 -9.76 -5.13 -3.20
C GLU A 36 -10.80 -4.03 -2.97
N LEU A 37 -11.45 -3.57 -4.04
CA LEU A 37 -12.55 -2.61 -3.91
C LEU A 37 -13.84 -3.34 -3.53
N VAL A 38 -14.14 -3.41 -2.24
CA VAL A 38 -15.32 -4.15 -1.71
C VAL A 38 -16.64 -3.43 -2.00
N SER A 39 -16.69 -2.10 -1.91
CA SER A 39 -17.86 -1.30 -2.23
C SER A 39 -17.47 0.15 -2.55
N VAL A 40 -18.29 0.84 -3.35
CA VAL A 40 -18.25 2.29 -3.52
C VAL A 40 -19.69 2.79 -3.44
N THR A 41 -19.92 3.83 -2.65
CA THR A 41 -21.25 4.43 -2.43
C THR A 41 -21.19 5.89 -2.82
#